data_AF-A0A0M9VIY2-F1
#
_entry.id   AF-A0A0M9VIY2-F1
#
_cell.length_a   1.000
_cell.length_b   1.000
_cell.length_c   1.000
_cell.angle_alpha   90.00
_cell.angle_beta   90.00
_cell.angle_gamma   90.00
#
_symmetry.space_group_name_H-M   'P 1'
#
loop_
_entity.id
_entity.type
_entity.pdbx_description
1 polymer ?
#
loop_
_entity_poly.entity_id
_entity_poly.type
_entity_poly.pdbx_seq_one_letter_code
_entity_poly.pdbx_strand_id
1 'polypeptide(L)' 'MTALENIKNSLIDRILATQNERLLQAISTIFETSASEETVGLSSEQIEMLAMSDDDIVNGRVISEEDLKASDPEWLQ' A
#
# COMPACT_ATOMS: atom_id res chain seq x y z
N MET A 1 -8.59 6.90 20.52
CA MET A 1 -9.31 6.78 19.23
C MET A 1 -10.08 8.07 19.00
N THR A 2 -9.93 8.69 17.84
CA THR A 2 -10.68 9.91 17.48
C THR A 2 -12.09 9.52 16.99
N ALA A 3 -13.00 10.49 16.94
CA ALA A 3 -14.34 10.27 16.37
C ALA A 3 -14.26 9.75 14.92
N LEU A 4 -13.24 10.17 14.16
CA LEU A 4 -12.98 9.73 12.80
C LEU A 4 -12.59 8.24 12.73
N GLU A 5 -11.71 7.78 13.63
CA GLU A 5 -11.30 6.37 13.67
C GLU A 5 -12.47 5.44 14.00
N ASN A 6 -13.39 5.86 14.88
CA ASN A 6 -14.59 5.09 15.20
C ASN A 6 -15.53 4.96 13.99
N ILE A 7 -15.64 6.01 13.18
CA ILE A 7 -16.45 6.00 11.95
C ILE A 7 -15.84 5.04 10.91
N LYS A 8 -14.52 5.10 10.71
CA LYS A 8 -13.81 4.20 9.79
C LYS A 8 -13.98 2.73 10.18
N ASN A 9 -13.75 2.40 11.46
CA ASN A 9 -13.86 1.03 11.95
C ASN A 9 -15.30 0.49 11.80
N SER A 10 -16.31 1.31 12.10
CA SER A 10 -17.71 0.89 11.91
C SER A 10 -18.08 0.66 10.44
N LEU A 11 -17.50 1.42 9.51
CA LEU A 11 -17.69 1.20 8.07
C LEU A 11 -17.04 -0.10 7.61
N ILE A 12 -15.82 -0.40 8.07
CA ILE A 12 -15.12 -1.66 7.77
C ILE A 12 -15.95 -2.85 8.23
N ASP A 13 -16.45 -2.84 9.47
CA ASP A 13 -17.27 -3.93 10.01
C ASP A 13 -18.53 -4.17 9.18
N ARG A 14 -19.19 -3.09 8.72
CA ARG A 14 -20.41 -3.18 7.89
C ARG A 14 -20.11 -3.71 6.48
N ILE A 15 -18.97 -3.35 5.91
CA ILE A 15 -18.52 -3.85 4.60
C ILE A 15 -18.18 -5.35 4.70
N LEU A 16 -17.51 -5.78 5.77
CA LEU A 16 -17.18 -7.19 5.99
C LEU A 16 -18.43 -8.05 6.25
N ALA A 17 -19.47 -7.50 6.87
CA ALA A 17 -20.70 -8.22 7.19
C ALA A 17 -21.69 -8.36 6.02
N THR A 18 -21.57 -7.53 4.97
CA THR A 18 -22.51 -7.55 3.84
C THR A 18 -22.08 -8.50 2.73
N GLN A 19 -23.04 -9.24 2.17
CA GLN A 19 -22.86 -10.06 0.96
C GLN A 19 -23.64 -9.47 -0.24
N ASN A 20 -24.19 -8.26 -0.08
CA ASN A 20 -24.97 -7.61 -1.12
C ASN A 20 -24.06 -6.97 -2.17
N GLU A 21 -23.92 -7.63 -3.31
CA GLU A 21 -23.08 -7.19 -4.43
C GLU A 21 -23.43 -5.78 -4.91
N ARG A 22 -24.72 -5.44 -5.04
CA ARG A 22 -25.15 -4.10 -5.50
C ARG A 22 -24.74 -3.00 -4.54
N LEU A 23 -24.79 -3.29 -3.23
CA LEU A 23 -24.34 -2.35 -2.20
C LEU A 23 -22.82 -2.14 -2.27
N LEU A 24 -22.06 -3.23 -2.42
CA LEU A 24 -20.60 -3.17 -2.54
C LEU A 24 -20.17 -2.41 -3.81
N GLN A 25 -20.85 -2.64 -4.94
CA GLN A 25 -20.60 -1.89 -6.18
C GLN A 25 -20.87 -0.39 -6.00
N ALA A 26 -22.01 -0.02 -5.40
CA ALA A 26 -22.33 1.38 -5.14
C ALA A 26 -21.29 2.05 -4.22
N ILE A 27 -20.81 1.35 -3.19
CA ILE A 27 -19.75 1.83 -2.30
C ILE A 27 -18.44 2.04 -3.07
N SER A 28 -18.03 1.09 -3.92
CA SER A 28 -16.83 1.22 -4.77
C SER A 28 -16.91 2.45 -5.66
N THR A 29 -18.03 2.63 -6.37
CA THR A 29 -18.24 3.79 -7.25
C THR A 29 -18.20 5.10 -6.47
N ILE A 30 -18.73 5.15 -5.25
CA ILE A 30 -18.64 6.34 -4.39
C ILE A 30 -17.17 6.62 -4.03
N PHE A 31 -16.38 5.61 -3.67
CA PHE A 31 -14.95 5.82 -3.37
C PHE A 31 -14.17 6.28 -4.61
N GLU A 32 -14.43 5.71 -5.78
CA GLU A 32 -13.78 6.10 -7.04
C GLU A 32 -14.14 7.53 -7.47
N THR A 33 -15.38 7.98 -7.22
CA THR A 33 -15.84 9.33 -7.58
C THR A 33 -15.54 10.39 -6.52
N SER A 34 -15.40 9.99 -5.26
CA SER A 34 -15.04 10.86 -4.13
C SER A 34 -13.55 10.97 -3.90
N ALA A 35 -12.74 10.08 -4.49
CA ALA A 35 -11.32 10.29 -4.66
C ALA A 35 -11.12 11.48 -5.61
N SER A 36 -11.13 12.70 -5.06
CA SER A 36 -10.20 13.70 -5.59
C SER A 36 -8.84 13.02 -5.63
N GLU A 37 -8.06 13.21 -6.69
CA GLU A 37 -6.70 12.70 -6.84
C GLU A 37 -5.84 13.08 -5.60
N GLU A 38 -6.01 12.40 -4.48
CA GLU A 38 -5.04 12.28 -3.42
C GLU A 38 -3.99 11.34 -3.99
N THR A 39 -3.22 11.90 -4.94
CA THR A 39 -1.87 11.47 -5.18
C THR A 39 -1.22 11.40 -3.81
N VAL A 40 -0.98 10.18 -3.33
CA VAL A 40 -0.25 9.98 -2.09
C VAL A 40 1.12 10.58 -2.33
N GLY A 41 1.34 11.79 -1.80
CA GLY A 41 2.61 12.47 -1.89
C GLY A 41 3.65 11.65 -1.15
N LEU A 42 4.74 11.31 -1.84
CA LEU A 42 5.87 10.69 -1.19
C LEU A 42 6.52 11.70 -0.24
N SER A 43 6.91 11.23 0.94
CA SER A 43 7.78 11.98 1.84
C SER A 43 9.16 12.20 1.22
N SER A 44 9.91 13.17 1.72
CA SER A 44 11.27 13.46 1.26
C SER A 44 12.17 12.23 1.38
N GLU A 45 12.02 11.46 2.46
CA GLU A 45 12.80 10.25 2.74
C GLU A 45 12.47 9.12 1.73
N GLN A 46 11.20 9.00 1.33
CA GLN A 46 10.78 8.04 0.31
C GLN A 46 11.31 8.42 -1.09
N ILE A 47 11.34 9.72 -1.41
CA ILE A 47 11.93 10.20 -2.66
C ILE A 47 13.44 9.94 -2.68
N GLU A 48 14.12 10.19 -1.57
CA GLU A 48 15.55 9.89 -1.41
C GLU A 48 15.85 8.40 -1.59
N MET A 49 15.03 7.52 -1.00
CA MET A 49 15.16 6.07 -1.17
C MET A 49 15.02 5.64 -2.64
N LEU A 50 14.12 6.25 -3.40
CA LEU A 50 13.99 5.99 -4.83
C LEU A 50 15.22 6.47 -5.61
N ALA A 51 15.75 7.65 -5.29
CA ALA A 51 16.96 8.16 -5.92
C ALA A 51 18.19 7.27 -5.65
N MET A 52 18.30 6.73 -4.43
CA MET A 52 19.33 5.74 -4.08
C MET A 52 19.15 4.44 -4.90
N SER A 53 17.92 3.96 -5.05
CA SER A 53 17.64 2.78 -5.87
C SER A 53 17.99 2.99 -7.35
N ASP A 54 17.75 4.18 -7.91
CA ASP A 54 18.13 4.49 -9.29
C ASP A 54 19.67 4.44 -9.45
N ASP A 55 20.42 4.96 -8.49
CA ASP A 55 21.89 4.87 -8.48
C ASP A 55 22.36 3.41 -8.35
N ASP A 56 21.72 2.60 -7.50
CA ASP A 56 22.02 1.17 -7.37
C ASP A 56 21.81 0.42 -8.70
N ILE A 57 20.72 0.74 -9.43
CA ILE A 57 20.43 0.15 -10.74
C ILE A 57 21.51 0.56 -11.76
N VAL A 58 21.85 1.86 -11.83
CA VAL A 58 22.85 2.37 -12.78
C VAL A 58 24.23 1.75 -12.54
N ASN A 59 24.60 1.56 -11.27
CA ASN A 59 25.90 0.98 -10.90
C ASN A 59 25.89 -0.55 -10.80
N GLY A 60 24.77 -1.20 -11.14
CA GLY A 60 24.65 -2.66 -11.09
C GLY A 60 24.73 -3.26 -9.69
N ARG A 61 24.44 -2.48 -8.64
CA ARG A 61 24.32 -2.93 -7.24
C ARG A 61 22.95 -3.55 -7.01
N VAL A 62 22.59 -4.50 -7.86
CA VAL A 62 21.33 -5.24 -7.82
C VAL A 62 21.63 -6.71 -7.58
N ILE A 63 20.72 -7.40 -6.91
CA ILE A 63 20.78 -8.85 -6.74
C ILE A 63 19.61 -9.48 -7.46
N SER A 64 19.77 -10.72 -7.93
CA SER A 64 18.64 -11.43 -8.50
C SER A 64 17.68 -11.89 -7.40
N GLU A 65 16.41 -12.06 -7.74
CA GLU A 65 15.40 -12.64 -6.85
C GLU A 65 15.83 -14.04 -6.34
N GLU A 66 16.51 -14.82 -7.20
CA GLU A 66 17.02 -16.15 -6.84
C GLU A 66 18.12 -16.05 -5.76
N ASP A 67 19.05 -15.11 -5.91
CA ASP A 67 20.12 -14.87 -4.93
C ASP A 67 19.56 -14.32 -3.61
N LEU A 68 18.57 -13.41 -3.67
CA LEU A 68 17.88 -12.91 -2.49
C LEU A 68 17.23 -14.06 -1.71
N LYS A 69 16.46 -14.90 -2.41
CA LYS A 69 15.76 -16.04 -1.80
C LYS A 69 16.71 -17.08 -1.21
N ALA A 70 17.88 -17.26 -1.80
CA ALA A 70 18.92 -18.14 -1.26
C ALA A 70 19.50 -17.61 0.06
N SER A 71 19.46 -16.29 0.28
CA SER A 71 19.95 -15.63 1.49
C SER A 71 18.93 -15.58 2.65
N ASP A 72 17.63 -15.78 2.37
CA ASP A 72 16.56 -15.80 3.38
C ASP A 72 16.84 -16.71 4.60
N PRO A 73 17.39 -17.94 4.44
CA PRO A 73 17.67 -18.81 5.58
C PRO A 73 18.78 -18.28 6.50
N GLU A 74 19.72 -17.48 5.99
CA GLU A 74 20.80 -16.88 6.78
C GLU A 74 20.30 -15.69 7.60
N TRP A 75 19.29 -14.97 7.10
CA TRP A 75 18.66 -13.86 7.79
C TRP A 75 17.73 -14.29 8.94
N LEU A 76 17.24 -15.53 8.88
CA LEU A 76 16.31 -16.10 9.87
C LEU A 76 17.00 -16.86 11.02
N GLN A 77 18.34 -16.87 11.08
CA GLN A 77 19.13 -17.42 12.19
C GLN A 77 19.33 -16.40 13.31
#